data_AF-A0A920NF32-F1
#
_entry.id   AF-A0A920NF32-F1
#
_cell.length_a   1.000
_cell.length_b   1.000
_cell.length_c   1.000
_cell.angle_alpha   90.00
_cell.angle_beta   90.00
_cell.angle_gamma   90.00
#
_symmetry.space_group_name_H-M   'P 1'
#
loop_
_entity.id
_entity.type
_entity.pdbx_description
1 polymer ?
#
loop_
_entity_poly.entity_id
_entity_poly.type
_entity_poly.pdbx_seq_one_letter_code
_entity_poly.pdbx_strand_id
1 'polypeptide(L)'
;MPIYNAPIEDMMFLFDKLRNNKNYNEIEKYKEVNSELVKNILDEAAKINQNIILPLAKSGDENPTILENGVVRTPPGYKEAYAKFIADGWTSFHVILNMEVKACQKL
;
A
#
# COMPACT_ATOMS: atom_id res chain seq x y z
N MET A 1 -2.69 -14.98 17.81
CA MET A 1 -2.08 -14.20 16.69
C MET A 1 -2.84 -12.90 16.59
N PRO A 2 -2.17 -11.74 16.44
CA PRO A 2 -2.88 -10.50 16.15
C PRO A 2 -3.67 -10.65 14.85
N ILE A 3 -4.91 -10.16 14.85
CA ILE A 3 -5.79 -10.16 13.67
C ILE A 3 -5.83 -8.71 13.19
N TYR A 4 -5.43 -8.48 11.95
CA TYR A 4 -5.59 -7.18 11.29
C TYR A 4 -6.75 -7.24 10.31
N ASN A 5 -7.77 -6.41 10.53
CA ASN A 5 -8.88 -6.22 9.62
C ASN A 5 -8.87 -4.75 9.19
N ALA A 6 -8.69 -4.51 7.88
CA ALA A 6 -8.76 -3.16 7.35
C ALA A 6 -10.20 -2.63 7.47
N PRO A 7 -10.42 -1.43 8.04
CA PRO A 7 -11.76 -0.85 8.20
C PRO A 7 -12.24 -0.19 6.90
N ILE A 8 -12.44 -1.00 5.85
CA ILE A 8 -12.76 -0.50 4.50
C ILE A 8 -14.07 0.28 4.50
N GLU A 9 -15.09 -0.17 5.23
CA GLU A 9 -16.38 0.52 5.31
C GLU A 9 -16.26 1.92 5.90
N ASP A 10 -15.44 2.09 6.94
CA ASP A 10 -15.19 3.42 7.53
C ASP A 10 -14.41 4.31 6.56
N MET A 11 -13.44 3.77 5.85
CA MET A 11 -12.69 4.50 4.81
C MET A 11 -13.61 4.94 3.66
N MET A 12 -14.52 4.06 3.22
CA MET A 12 -15.51 4.36 2.20
C MET A 12 -16.54 5.38 2.68
N PHE A 13 -16.94 5.33 3.96
CA PHE A 13 -17.80 6.36 4.54
C PHE A 13 -17.15 7.75 4.43
N LEU A 14 -15.87 7.88 4.77
CA LEU A 14 -15.14 9.14 4.63
C LEU A 14 -15.10 9.58 3.16
N PHE A 15 -14.81 8.64 2.26
CA PHE A 15 -14.74 8.89 0.82
C PHE A 15 -16.09 9.34 0.23
N ASP A 16 -17.19 8.69 0.56
CA ASP A 16 -18.49 8.99 -0.03
C ASP A 16 -19.20 10.18 0.63
N LYS A 17 -19.05 10.31 1.96
CA LYS A 17 -19.83 11.29 2.74
C LYS A 17 -19.09 12.59 3.01
N LEU A 18 -17.76 12.57 3.10
CA LEU A 18 -16.98 13.76 3.49
C LEU A 18 -16.13 14.35 2.36
N ARG A 19 -15.84 13.59 1.31
CA ARG A 19 -15.07 14.07 0.15
C ARG A 19 -15.78 15.14 -0.65
N ASN A 20 -17.12 15.09 -0.72
CA ASN A 20 -17.90 15.90 -1.65
C ASN A 20 -17.84 17.39 -1.31
N ASN A 21 -16.91 18.11 -1.94
CA ASN A 21 -16.82 19.56 -1.88
C ASN A 21 -16.27 20.14 -3.20
N LYS A 22 -16.49 21.45 -3.37
CA LYS A 22 -16.11 22.18 -4.58
C LYS A 22 -14.63 22.02 -4.93
N ASN A 23 -13.76 22.07 -3.92
CA ASN A 23 -12.31 22.01 -4.12
C ASN A 23 -11.84 20.65 -4.65
N TYR A 24 -12.49 19.54 -4.28
CA TYR A 24 -12.14 18.21 -4.81
C TYR A 24 -12.78 17.92 -6.16
N ASN A 25 -14.04 18.33 -6.35
CA ASN A 25 -14.80 18.00 -7.56
C ASN A 25 -14.29 18.75 -8.82
N GLU A 26 -13.64 19.90 -8.63
CA GLU A 26 -13.09 20.71 -9.74
C GLU A 26 -11.68 20.24 -10.17
N ILE A 27 -11.07 19.28 -9.47
CA ILE A 27 -9.74 18.76 -9.83
C ILE A 27 -9.89 17.75 -10.97
N GLU A 28 -9.41 18.12 -12.16
CA GLU A 28 -9.45 17.28 -13.37
C GLU A 28 -8.91 15.86 -13.13
N LYS A 29 -7.79 15.75 -12.39
CA LYS A 29 -7.13 14.47 -12.07
C LYS A 29 -7.97 13.51 -11.22
N TYR A 30 -9.05 14.00 -10.60
CA TYR A 30 -9.91 13.20 -9.72
C TYR A 30 -11.24 12.83 -10.36
N LYS A 31 -11.50 13.22 -11.61
CA LYS A 31 -12.72 12.84 -12.33
C LYS A 31 -12.85 11.34 -12.56
N GLU A 32 -11.73 10.65 -12.72
CA GLU A 32 -11.69 9.19 -12.89
C GLU A 32 -11.79 8.43 -11.56
N VAL A 33 -11.67 9.12 -10.43
CA VAL A 33 -11.69 8.51 -9.09
C VAL A 33 -13.14 8.41 -8.60
N ASN A 34 -13.73 7.23 -8.78
CA ASN A 34 -15.07 6.89 -8.29
C ASN A 34 -15.00 5.91 -7.10
N SER A 35 -16.15 5.73 -6.42
CA SER A 35 -16.24 4.89 -5.22
C SER A 35 -15.91 3.42 -5.48
N GLU A 36 -16.26 2.90 -6.66
CA GLU A 36 -15.95 1.51 -7.03
C GLU A 36 -14.44 1.30 -7.17
N LEU A 37 -13.75 2.19 -7.89
CA LEU A 37 -12.30 2.15 -8.05
C LEU A 37 -11.59 2.22 -6.69
N VAL A 38 -12.03 3.13 -5.83
CA VAL A 38 -11.44 3.31 -4.50
C VAL A 38 -11.68 2.09 -3.63
N LYS A 39 -12.89 1.54 -3.62
CA LYS A 39 -13.20 0.32 -2.89
C LYS A 39 -12.33 -0.86 -3.35
N ASN A 40 -12.22 -1.06 -4.66
CA ASN A 40 -11.39 -2.13 -5.22
C ASN A 40 -9.91 -2.00 -4.81
N ILE A 41 -9.37 -0.78 -4.82
CA ILE A 41 -8.00 -0.52 -4.37
C ILE A 41 -7.84 -0.81 -2.88
N LEU A 42 -8.79 -0.37 -2.05
CA LEU A 42 -8.78 -0.64 -0.61
C LEU A 42 -8.88 -2.13 -0.29
N ASP A 43 -9.71 -2.88 -1.04
CA ASP A 43 -9.84 -4.33 -0.92
C ASP A 43 -8.52 -5.05 -1.24
N GLU A 44 -7.84 -4.68 -2.33
CA GLU A 44 -6.53 -5.26 -2.67
C GLU A 44 -5.44 -4.88 -1.66
N ALA A 45 -5.45 -3.63 -1.17
CA ALA A 45 -4.53 -3.18 -0.13
C ALA A 45 -4.75 -3.95 1.18
N ALA A 46 -6.01 -4.24 1.54
CA ALA A 46 -6.35 -5.05 2.71
C ALA A 46 -5.81 -6.48 2.58
N LYS A 47 -5.99 -7.13 1.42
CA LYS A 47 -5.48 -8.48 1.16
C LYS A 47 -3.96 -8.57 1.33
N ILE A 48 -3.21 -7.58 0.85
CA ILE A 48 -1.74 -7.56 0.99
C ILE A 48 -1.35 -7.43 2.46
N ASN A 49 -1.98 -6.51 3.18
CA ASN A 49 -1.69 -6.32 4.60
C ASN A 49 -2.02 -7.58 5.41
N GLN A 50 -3.10 -8.28 5.09
CA GLN A 50 -3.52 -9.50 5.78
C GLN A 50 -2.66 -10.72 5.43
N ASN A 51 -2.35 -10.92 4.15
CA ASN A 51 -1.73 -12.16 3.67
C ASN A 51 -0.21 -12.10 3.65
N ILE A 52 0.38 -10.90 3.58
CA ILE A 52 1.83 -10.73 3.38
C ILE A 52 2.45 -9.99 4.56
N ILE A 53 1.89 -8.84 4.96
CA ILE A 53 2.52 -7.98 5.98
C ILE A 53 2.27 -8.51 7.39
N LEU A 54 1.01 -8.83 7.75
CA LEU A 54 0.64 -9.30 9.08
C LEU A 54 1.41 -10.54 9.54
N PRO A 55 1.62 -11.58 8.70
CA PRO A 55 2.41 -12.75 9.11
C PRO A 55 3.87 -12.41 9.45
N LEU A 56 4.43 -11.36 8.84
CA LEU A 56 5.81 -10.91 9.05
C LEU A 56 5.98 -10.00 10.27
N ALA A 57 4.90 -9.43 10.80
CA ALA A 57 4.98 -8.49 11.94
C ALA A 57 5.65 -9.14 13.16
N LYS A 58 5.15 -10.32 13.57
CA LYS A 58 5.73 -11.06 14.71
C LYS A 58 7.18 -11.48 14.45
N SER A 59 7.47 -11.99 13.27
CA SER A 59 8.82 -12.40 12.89
C SER A 59 9.80 -11.23 12.91
N GLY A 60 9.36 -10.04 12.47
CA GLY A 60 10.15 -8.82 12.49
C GLY A 60 10.43 -8.30 13.90
N ASP A 61 9.48 -8.43 14.83
CA ASP A 61 9.68 -8.08 16.23
C ASP A 61 10.67 -9.04 16.93
N GLU A 62 10.56 -10.34 16.64
CA GLU A 62 11.42 -11.37 17.23
C GLU A 62 12.84 -11.38 16.66
N ASN A 63 13.02 -10.90 15.42
CA ASN A 63 14.31 -10.87 14.73
C ASN A 63 14.65 -9.42 14.38
N PRO A 64 15.42 -8.68 15.20
CA PRO A 64 15.75 -7.29 14.92
C PRO A 64 16.63 -7.16 13.68
N THR A 65 16.55 -6.01 13.02
CA THR A 65 17.45 -5.66 11.92
C THR A 65 18.87 -5.49 12.45
N ILE A 66 19.85 -6.08 11.76
CA ILE A 66 21.27 -6.04 12.15
C ILE A 66 22.10 -5.25 11.15
N LEU A 67 23.10 -4.53 11.65
CA LEU A 67 24.13 -3.86 10.85
C LEU A 67 25.43 -4.62 11.02
N GLU A 68 25.94 -5.20 9.94
CA GLU A 68 27.19 -5.97 9.94
C GLU A 68 28.07 -5.51 8.78
N ASN A 69 29.31 -5.09 9.07
CA ASN A 69 30.29 -4.71 8.04
C ASN A 69 29.78 -3.66 7.04
N GLY A 70 28.95 -2.71 7.51
CA GLY A 70 28.32 -1.68 6.67
C GLY A 70 27.08 -2.13 5.89
N VAL A 71 26.64 -3.38 6.05
CA VAL A 71 25.45 -3.94 5.40
C VAL A 71 24.33 -4.12 6.41
N VAL A 72 23.15 -3.55 6.11
CA VAL A 72 21.93 -3.75 6.89
C VAL A 72 21.24 -5.02 6.43
N ARG A 73 20.95 -5.95 7.36
CA ARG A 73 20.22 -7.19 7.08
C ARG A 73 18.87 -7.17 7.75
N THR A 74 17.82 -7.26 6.93
CA THR A 74 16.43 -7.28 7.38
C THR A 74 15.99 -8.67 7.85
N PRO A 75 14.91 -8.76 8.63
CA PRO A 75 14.37 -10.04 9.08
C PRO A 75 13.92 -10.91 7.88
N PRO A 76 13.88 -12.25 8.04
CA PRO A 76 13.43 -13.14 6.96
C PRO A 76 12.03 -12.79 6.44
N GLY A 77 11.83 -12.88 5.13
CA GLY A 77 10.54 -12.63 4.46
C GLY A 77 10.29 -11.17 4.07
N TYR A 78 10.95 -10.19 4.69
CA TYR A 78 10.76 -8.77 4.37
C TYR A 78 11.24 -8.40 2.96
N LYS A 79 12.34 -9.02 2.50
CA LYS A 79 12.88 -8.77 1.16
C LYS A 79 11.92 -9.26 0.08
N GLU A 80 11.37 -10.46 0.27
CA GLU A 80 10.41 -11.08 -0.64
C GLU A 80 9.08 -10.33 -0.66
N ALA A 81 8.58 -9.93 0.52
CA ALA A 81 7.39 -9.11 0.64
C ALA A 81 7.56 -7.75 -0.05
N TYR A 82 8.72 -7.11 0.11
CA TYR A 82 9.02 -5.83 -0.56
C TYR A 82 9.14 -5.98 -2.07
N ALA A 83 9.79 -7.05 -2.56
CA ALA A 83 9.85 -7.34 -3.99
C ALA A 83 8.44 -7.53 -4.60
N LYS A 84 7.55 -8.24 -3.89
CA LYS A 84 6.15 -8.37 -4.30
C LYS A 84 5.41 -7.03 -4.27
N PHE A 85 5.61 -6.23 -3.23
CA PHE A 85 5.00 -4.90 -3.12
C PHE A 85 5.40 -3.97 -4.28
N ILE A 86 6.67 -4.05 -4.74
CA ILE A 86 7.13 -3.35 -5.95
C ILE A 86 6.48 -3.92 -7.21
N ALA A 87 6.47 -5.25 -7.36
CA ALA A 87 5.94 -5.91 -8.56
C ALA A 87 4.44 -5.64 -8.76
N ASP A 88 3.68 -5.55 -7.67
CA ASP A 88 2.26 -5.21 -7.66
C ASP A 88 2.03 -3.67 -7.85
N GLY A 89 3.09 -2.87 -7.97
CA GLY A 89 3.04 -1.46 -8.36
C GLY A 89 2.79 -0.46 -7.22
N TRP A 90 2.67 -0.91 -5.97
CA TRP A 90 2.27 -0.07 -4.83
C TRP A 90 3.26 1.05 -4.50
N THR A 91 4.55 0.88 -4.84
CA THR A 91 5.58 1.93 -4.67
C THR A 91 5.39 3.13 -5.59
N SER A 92 4.59 2.98 -6.65
CA SER A 92 4.34 4.02 -7.65
C SER A 92 2.90 4.50 -7.68
N PHE A 93 2.08 4.09 -6.71
CA PHE A 93 0.64 4.35 -6.68
C PHE A 93 0.26 5.84 -6.83
N HIS A 94 1.04 6.77 -6.25
CA HIS A 94 0.85 8.21 -6.45
C HIS A 94 1.45 8.75 -7.77
N VAL A 95 2.48 8.09 -8.30
CA VAL A 95 3.24 8.51 -9.48
C VAL A 95 2.57 8.06 -10.78
N ILE A 96 1.77 6.99 -10.76
CA ILE A 96 1.01 6.49 -11.92
C ILE A 96 -0.07 7.48 -12.41
N LEU A 97 -0.51 8.43 -11.57
CA LEU A 97 -1.34 9.55 -12.03
C LEU A 97 -0.56 10.62 -12.83
N ASN A 98 0.77 10.49 -12.99
CA ASN A 98 1.59 11.47 -13.72
C ASN A 98 2.71 10.92 -14.63
N MET A 99 3.18 9.67 -14.53
CA MET A 99 4.29 9.20 -15.38
C MET A 99 4.25 7.70 -15.70
N GLU A 100 4.55 7.36 -16.97
CA GLU A 100 4.75 5.99 -17.46
C GLU A 100 5.78 5.22 -16.61
N VAL A 101 5.43 3.95 -16.32
CA VAL A 101 6.06 2.98 -15.39
C VAL A 101 7.49 2.51 -15.80
N LYS A 102 8.29 3.32 -16.51
CA LYS A 102 9.60 2.85 -17.02
C LYS A 102 10.76 2.97 -16.03
N ALA A 103 10.60 3.66 -14.89
CA ALA A 103 11.73 3.98 -14.00
C ALA A 103 11.89 3.05 -12.78
N CYS A 104 10.85 2.35 -12.34
CA CYS A 104 10.90 1.61 -11.06
C CYS A 104 11.53 0.20 -11.17
N GLN A 105 11.84 -0.29 -12.38
CA GLN A 105 12.50 -1.59 -12.59
C GLN A 105 14.04 -1.57 -12.50
N LYS A 106 14.65 -0.44 -12.09
CA LYS A 106 16.12 -0.26 -12.08
C LYS A 106 16.75 -0.06 -10.69
N LEU A 107 16.03 -0.37 -9.62
CA LEU A 107 16.58 -0.48 -8.27
C LEU A 107 16.45 -1.93 -7.78
#